data_AF-A0A6P2BVX8-F1
#
_entry.id   AF-A0A6P2BVX8-F1
#
_cell.length_a   1.000
_cell.length_b   1.000
_cell.length_c   1.000
_cell.angle_alpha   90.00
_cell.angle_beta   90.00
_cell.angle_gamma   90.00
#
_symmetry.space_group_name_H-M   'P 1'
#
loop_
_entity.id
_entity.type
_entity.pdbx_description
1 polymer ?
#
loop_
_entity_poly.entity_id
_entity_poly.type
_entity_poly.pdbx_seq_one_letter_code
_entity_poly.pdbx_strand_id
1 'polypeptide(L)'
;MTTLGLIGAGNIGGTVARLAVAAGIDVVVANSRGPETLAGLVGELGKRASAGTAAEAAQAGDLIVVSVPLHACGQLPAALAGRTVIDTCNYYPDRDGHIAELDSGAVTSSERLARLLPGASVVKAFNNIDFVHLGTLARPFGAPDRSALPVAADDPRARDRVTALLDALGYDAVDIGPLAESWRSQPGTPVYVQPYMSPAPDGMTQQERGAWFMSSPGTPVPAAEVRQLVHAAVPV
;
A
#
# COMPACT_ATOMS: atom_id res chain seq x y z
N MET A 1 -6.08 20.77 7.68
CA MET A 1 -5.80 19.39 8.13
C MET A 1 -6.07 18.49 6.94
N THR A 2 -5.14 17.60 6.60
CA THR A 2 -5.28 16.73 5.42
C THR A 2 -5.97 15.45 5.84
N THR A 3 -7.13 15.17 5.25
CA THR A 3 -7.84 13.89 5.44
C THR A 3 -7.34 12.88 4.40
N LEU A 4 -7.10 11.64 4.82
CA LEU A 4 -6.73 10.54 3.94
C LEU A 4 -7.98 9.76 3.53
N GLY A 5 -8.25 9.68 2.23
CA GLY A 5 -9.29 8.80 1.70
C GLY A 5 -8.76 7.38 1.55
N LEU A 6 -9.53 6.36 1.94
CA LEU A 6 -9.17 4.95 1.73
C LEU A 6 -10.30 4.22 1.01
N ILE A 7 -10.01 3.72 -0.19
CA ILE A 7 -10.90 2.86 -0.96
C ILE A 7 -10.37 1.43 -0.87
N GLY A 8 -11.04 0.61 -0.07
CA GLY A 8 -10.61 -0.72 0.31
C GLY A 8 -10.21 -0.78 1.78
N ALA A 9 -11.00 -1.51 2.57
CA ALA A 9 -10.80 -1.69 4.01
C ALA A 9 -10.30 -3.10 4.37
N GLY A 10 -9.58 -3.74 3.45
CA GLY A 10 -8.95 -5.04 3.69
C GLY A 10 -7.70 -4.90 4.58
N ASN A 11 -6.88 -5.95 4.60
CA ASN A 11 -5.69 -6.02 5.45
C ASN A 11 -4.75 -4.81 5.31
N ILE A 12 -4.35 -4.44 4.09
CA ILE A 12 -3.47 -3.28 3.85
C ILE A 12 -4.19 -1.96 4.15
N GLY A 13 -5.32 -1.69 3.50
CA GLY A 13 -6.06 -0.43 3.70
C GLY A 13 -6.47 -0.18 5.17
N GLY A 14 -6.91 -1.21 5.89
CA GLY A 14 -7.21 -1.10 7.32
C GLY A 14 -5.97 -0.79 8.16
N THR A 15 -4.83 -1.39 7.85
CA THR A 15 -3.55 -1.10 8.53
C THR A 15 -3.08 0.32 8.26
N VAL A 16 -3.18 0.80 7.01
CA VAL A 16 -2.86 2.19 6.67
C VAL A 16 -3.78 3.17 7.40
N ALA A 17 -5.08 2.86 7.53
CA ALA A 17 -6.01 3.68 8.32
C ALA A 17 -5.59 3.76 9.80
N ARG A 18 -5.18 2.64 10.42
CA ARG A 18 -4.68 2.62 11.80
C ARG A 18 -3.43 3.48 11.95
N LEU A 19 -2.46 3.34 11.06
CA LEU A 19 -1.23 4.14 11.07
C LEU A 19 -1.54 5.63 10.89
N ALA A 20 -2.45 5.99 9.98
CA ALA A 20 -2.83 7.38 9.74
C ALA A 20 -3.49 8.00 10.98
N VAL A 21 -4.44 7.31 11.59
CA VAL A 21 -5.08 7.78 12.83
C VAL A 21 -4.07 7.91 13.97
N ALA A 22 -3.14 6.96 14.11
CA ALA A 22 -2.05 7.03 15.10
C ALA A 22 -1.13 8.24 14.87
N ALA A 23 -0.90 8.61 13.61
CA ALA A 23 -0.18 9.82 13.22
C ALA A 23 -1.03 11.11 13.35
N GLY A 24 -2.28 11.02 13.80
CA GLY A 24 -3.18 12.16 13.98
C GLY A 24 -3.87 12.65 12.70
N ILE A 25 -3.87 11.84 11.64
CA ILE A 25 -4.51 12.12 10.35
C ILE A 25 -5.96 11.61 10.40
N ASP A 26 -6.89 12.45 9.94
CA ASP A 26 -8.30 12.03 9.83
C ASP A 26 -8.48 11.15 8.58
N VAL A 27 -9.35 10.13 8.66
CA VAL A 27 -9.54 9.14 7.59
C VAL A 27 -11.01 8.96 7.22
N VAL A 28 -11.28 8.84 5.92
CA VAL A 28 -12.58 8.38 5.40
C VAL A 28 -12.36 7.02 4.75
N VAL A 29 -12.95 5.97 5.32
CA VAL A 29 -12.77 4.59 4.88
C VAL A 29 -13.99 4.12 4.11
N ALA A 30 -13.75 3.52 2.94
CA ALA A 30 -14.76 2.92 2.09
C ALA A 30 -14.43 1.45 1.79
N ASN A 31 -15.47 0.64 1.57
CA ASN A 31 -15.35 -0.70 1.02
C ASN A 31 -16.51 -0.96 0.03
N SER A 32 -16.51 -2.12 -0.64
CA SER A 32 -17.54 -2.49 -1.61
C SER A 32 -18.86 -2.96 -0.99
N ARG A 33 -18.91 -3.19 0.33
CA ARG A 33 -20.05 -3.78 1.05
C ARG A 33 -20.94 -2.74 1.74
N GLY A 34 -20.58 -1.46 1.66
CA GLY A 34 -21.34 -0.37 2.25
C GLY A 34 -20.72 0.18 3.55
N PRO A 35 -20.85 1.48 3.84
CA PRO A 35 -20.30 2.13 5.04
C PRO A 35 -20.72 1.48 6.36
N GLU A 36 -21.94 0.95 6.43
CA GLU A 36 -22.51 0.29 7.61
C GLU A 36 -21.70 -0.94 8.05
N THR A 37 -21.04 -1.61 7.10
CA THR A 37 -20.18 -2.77 7.39
C THR A 37 -18.84 -2.40 8.03
N LEU A 38 -18.51 -1.10 8.08
CA LEU A 38 -17.26 -0.58 8.63
C LEU A 38 -17.39 -0.13 10.09
N ALA A 39 -18.56 -0.31 10.73
CA ALA A 39 -18.80 0.14 12.09
C ALA A 39 -17.74 -0.38 13.10
N GLY A 40 -17.30 -1.63 12.97
CA GLY A 40 -16.26 -2.21 13.81
C GLY A 40 -14.89 -1.52 13.63
N LEU A 41 -14.46 -1.31 12.38
CA LEU A 41 -13.19 -0.65 12.08
C LEU A 41 -13.21 0.82 12.52
N VAL A 42 -14.28 1.55 12.23
CA VAL A 42 -14.42 2.96 12.64
C VAL A 42 -14.49 3.08 14.17
N GLY A 43 -15.21 2.18 14.84
CA GLY A 43 -15.27 2.13 16.30
C GLY A 43 -13.89 1.92 16.94
N GLU A 44 -13.06 1.06 16.36
CA GLU A 44 -11.68 0.84 16.78
C GLU A 44 -10.79 2.08 16.57
N LEU A 45 -10.91 2.74 15.41
CA LEU A 45 -10.11 3.91 15.04
C LEU A 45 -10.54 5.19 15.80
N GLY A 46 -11.78 5.24 16.30
CA GLY A 46 -12.29 6.35 17.09
C GLY A 46 -12.57 7.63 16.29
N LYS A 47 -12.50 8.79 16.97
CA LYS A 47 -13.05 10.07 16.49
C LYS A 47 -12.43 10.64 15.19
N ARG A 48 -11.30 10.11 14.76
CA ARG A 48 -10.59 10.55 13.55
C ARG A 48 -10.98 9.74 12.31
N ALA A 49 -11.82 8.72 12.46
CA ALA A 49 -12.26 7.88 11.37
C ALA A 49 -13.76 8.02 11.13
N SER A 50 -14.16 8.02 9.87
CA SER A 50 -15.54 7.86 9.44
C SER A 50 -15.65 6.86 8.30
N ALA A 51 -16.78 6.17 8.22
CA ALA A 51 -17.11 5.33 7.07
C ALA A 51 -17.81 6.16 6.00
N GLY A 52 -17.51 5.88 4.74
CA GLY A 52 -18.16 6.51 3.59
C GLY A 52 -18.17 5.59 2.38
N THR A 53 -18.84 6.02 1.32
CA THR A 53 -18.79 5.42 -0.01
C THR A 53 -17.43 5.66 -0.65
N ALA A 54 -17.11 4.91 -1.71
CA ALA A 54 -15.87 5.12 -2.46
C ALA A 54 -15.77 6.55 -3.02
N ALA A 55 -16.91 7.15 -3.42
CA ALA A 55 -16.96 8.53 -3.91
C ALA A 55 -16.66 9.55 -2.80
N GLU A 56 -17.22 9.37 -1.61
CA GLU A 56 -16.93 10.22 -0.45
C GLU A 56 -15.47 10.09 -0.01
N ALA A 57 -14.93 8.87 0.03
CA ALA A 57 -13.51 8.65 0.32
C ALA A 57 -12.61 9.34 -0.72
N ALA A 58 -12.93 9.24 -2.03
CA ALA A 58 -12.20 9.91 -3.10
C ALA A 58 -12.24 11.44 -3.04
N GLN A 59 -13.22 12.01 -2.34
CA GLN A 59 -13.39 13.46 -2.18
C GLN A 59 -12.91 13.99 -0.84
N ALA A 60 -12.61 13.11 0.12
CA ALA A 60 -12.26 13.45 1.49
C ALA A 60 -10.99 14.30 1.60
N GLY A 61 -10.05 14.12 0.66
CA GLY A 61 -8.81 14.89 0.61
C GLY A 61 -8.04 14.65 -0.69
N ASP A 62 -6.81 15.13 -0.72
CA ASP A 62 -6.00 15.10 -1.94
C ASP A 62 -5.15 13.82 -2.07
N LEU A 63 -5.01 13.03 -1.00
CA LEU A 63 -4.32 11.74 -0.97
C LEU A 63 -5.35 10.63 -0.79
N ILE A 64 -5.42 9.71 -1.74
CA ILE A 64 -6.37 8.60 -1.72
C ILE A 64 -5.62 7.28 -1.81
N VAL A 65 -5.75 6.42 -0.81
CA VAL A 65 -5.23 5.05 -0.84
C VAL A 65 -6.23 4.15 -1.55
N VAL A 66 -5.79 3.53 -2.63
CA VAL A 66 -6.55 2.49 -3.34
C VAL A 66 -5.95 1.14 -2.99
N SER A 67 -6.71 0.35 -2.23
CA SER A 67 -6.30 -0.94 -1.69
C SER A 67 -7.34 -2.02 -1.99
N VAL A 68 -7.68 -2.16 -3.27
CA VAL A 68 -8.63 -3.17 -3.78
C VAL A 68 -7.91 -4.21 -4.64
N PRO A 69 -8.49 -5.41 -4.89
CA PRO A 69 -7.96 -6.32 -5.89
C PRO A 69 -7.85 -5.66 -7.27
N LEU A 70 -6.88 -6.08 -8.09
CA LEU A 70 -6.63 -5.45 -9.40
C LEU A 70 -7.86 -5.55 -10.32
N HIS A 71 -8.56 -6.69 -10.32
CA HIS A 71 -9.79 -6.86 -11.11
C HIS A 71 -10.93 -5.88 -10.72
N ALA A 72 -10.89 -5.31 -9.52
CA ALA A 72 -11.88 -4.34 -9.05
C ALA A 72 -11.53 -2.89 -9.41
N CYS A 73 -10.34 -2.61 -9.96
CA CYS A 73 -9.89 -1.25 -10.26
C CYS A 73 -10.76 -0.54 -11.31
N GLY A 74 -11.46 -1.29 -12.18
CA GLY A 74 -12.41 -0.72 -13.15
C GLY A 74 -13.68 -0.13 -12.51
N GLN A 75 -13.91 -0.35 -11.21
CA GLN A 75 -15.06 0.17 -10.46
C GLN A 75 -14.71 1.40 -9.62
N LEU A 76 -13.48 1.90 -9.72
CA LEU A 76 -13.04 3.07 -8.97
C LEU A 76 -13.77 4.34 -9.45
N PRO A 77 -14.10 5.27 -8.53
CA PRO A 77 -14.90 6.43 -8.85
C PRO A 77 -14.11 7.44 -9.69
N ALA A 78 -14.77 8.07 -10.66
CA ALA A 78 -14.20 9.15 -11.47
C ALA A 78 -13.76 10.38 -10.64
N ALA A 79 -14.26 10.51 -9.40
CA ALA A 79 -13.87 11.56 -8.45
C ALA A 79 -12.38 11.54 -8.04
N LEU A 80 -11.63 10.50 -8.45
CA LEU A 80 -10.18 10.41 -8.30
C LEU A 80 -9.40 11.32 -9.27
N ALA A 81 -10.04 11.87 -10.31
CA ALA A 81 -9.41 12.85 -11.18
C ALA A 81 -8.93 14.07 -10.39
N GLY A 82 -7.70 14.51 -10.64
CA GLY A 82 -7.02 15.59 -9.91
C GLY A 82 -6.47 15.19 -8.53
N ARG A 83 -6.63 13.93 -8.10
CA ARG A 83 -6.11 13.43 -6.82
C ARG A 83 -4.76 12.74 -7.00
N THR A 84 -4.01 12.65 -5.91
CA THR A 84 -2.89 11.73 -5.81
C THR A 84 -3.40 10.39 -5.28
N VAL A 85 -3.26 9.35 -6.10
CA VAL A 85 -3.75 8.00 -5.80
C VAL A 85 -2.58 7.11 -5.43
N ILE A 86 -2.60 6.57 -4.21
CA ILE A 86 -1.62 5.62 -3.72
C ILE A 86 -2.10 4.22 -4.05
N ASP A 87 -1.41 3.58 -4.99
CA ASP A 87 -1.67 2.21 -5.44
C ASP A 87 -0.95 1.18 -4.57
N THR A 88 -1.71 0.38 -3.82
CA THR A 88 -1.15 -0.73 -3.02
C THR A 88 -1.28 -2.10 -3.70
N CYS A 89 -1.84 -2.15 -4.91
CA CYS A 89 -2.32 -3.37 -5.56
C CYS A 89 -1.19 -4.19 -6.21
N ASN A 90 -1.12 -5.50 -5.97
CA ASN A 90 -0.27 -6.38 -6.78
C ASN A 90 -1.14 -7.19 -7.75
N TYR A 91 -0.59 -7.55 -8.92
CA TYR A 91 -1.21 -8.50 -9.84
C TYR A 91 -0.96 -9.93 -9.38
N TYR A 92 -2.04 -10.70 -9.25
CA TYR A 92 -1.98 -12.14 -8.99
C TYR A 92 -2.89 -12.88 -9.98
N PRO A 93 -2.36 -13.63 -10.96
CA PRO A 93 -3.18 -14.33 -11.95
C PRO A 93 -4.26 -15.23 -11.34
N ASP A 94 -3.96 -15.93 -10.23
CA ASP A 94 -4.91 -16.80 -9.53
C ASP A 94 -6.12 -16.04 -8.95
N ARG A 95 -5.96 -14.75 -8.62
CA ARG A 95 -7.00 -13.89 -8.05
C ARG A 95 -7.67 -13.01 -9.10
N ASP A 96 -6.88 -12.47 -10.02
CA ASP A 96 -7.29 -11.41 -10.95
C ASP A 96 -7.62 -11.96 -12.35
N GLY A 97 -7.35 -13.25 -12.58
CA GLY A 97 -7.37 -13.85 -13.91
C GLY A 97 -6.13 -13.45 -14.72
N HIS A 98 -5.85 -14.20 -15.78
CA HIS A 98 -4.77 -13.89 -16.71
C HIS A 98 -5.08 -12.61 -17.51
N ILE A 99 -4.17 -11.64 -17.46
CA ILE A 99 -4.23 -10.37 -18.16
C ILE A 99 -3.01 -10.28 -19.06
N ALA A 100 -3.22 -10.44 -20.38
CA ALA A 100 -2.14 -10.64 -21.35
C ALA A 100 -1.03 -9.56 -21.32
N GLU A 101 -1.37 -8.28 -21.13
CA GLU A 101 -0.36 -7.21 -21.07
C GLU A 101 0.47 -7.21 -19.77
N LEU A 102 -0.06 -7.78 -18.68
CA LEU A 102 0.66 -7.97 -17.42
C LEU A 102 1.46 -9.28 -17.45
N ASP A 103 0.87 -10.35 -18.00
CA ASP A 103 1.54 -11.65 -18.16
C ASP A 103 2.78 -11.55 -19.05
N SER A 104 2.75 -10.67 -20.05
CA SER A 104 3.89 -10.40 -20.95
C SER A 104 4.88 -9.37 -20.40
N GLY A 105 4.57 -8.72 -19.28
CA GLY A 105 5.36 -7.60 -18.75
C GLY A 105 5.35 -6.35 -19.64
N ALA A 106 4.44 -6.25 -20.61
CA ALA A 106 4.34 -5.10 -21.51
C ALA A 106 3.96 -3.81 -20.77
N VAL A 107 3.25 -3.94 -19.64
CA VAL A 107 2.94 -2.85 -18.73
C VAL A 107 2.99 -3.34 -17.29
N THR A 108 3.26 -2.45 -16.36
CA THR A 108 3.13 -2.71 -14.93
C THR A 108 1.67 -2.61 -14.47
N SER A 109 1.34 -3.22 -13.33
CA SER A 109 -0.02 -3.09 -12.75
C SER A 109 -0.38 -1.65 -12.41
N SER A 110 0.61 -0.84 -12.02
CA SER A 110 0.41 0.57 -11.70
C SER A 110 0.23 1.45 -12.94
N GLU A 111 0.94 1.16 -14.04
CA GLU A 111 0.66 1.82 -15.34
C GLU A 111 -0.75 1.49 -15.83
N ARG A 112 -1.18 0.23 -15.70
CA ARG A 112 -2.55 -0.16 -16.04
C ARG A 112 -3.58 0.59 -15.18
N LEU A 113 -3.34 0.74 -13.88
CA LEU A 113 -4.21 1.54 -13.00
C LEU A 113 -4.23 3.02 -13.40
N ALA A 114 -3.09 3.61 -13.74
CA ALA A 114 -3.02 4.99 -14.22
C ALA A 114 -3.87 5.21 -15.48
N ARG A 115 -3.91 4.23 -16.40
CA ARG A 115 -4.79 4.28 -17.59
C ARG A 115 -6.29 4.25 -17.24
N LEU A 116 -6.66 3.60 -16.14
CA LEU A 116 -8.05 3.54 -15.66
C LEU A 116 -8.49 4.82 -14.93
N LEU A 117 -7.53 5.64 -14.50
CA LEU A 117 -7.76 6.84 -13.68
C LEU A 117 -7.26 8.10 -14.40
N PRO A 118 -7.82 8.45 -15.57
CA PRO A 118 -7.37 9.63 -16.31
C PRO A 118 -7.48 10.89 -15.44
N GLY A 119 -6.39 11.65 -15.39
CA GLY A 119 -6.30 12.88 -14.61
C GLY A 119 -5.91 12.69 -13.14
N ALA A 120 -5.75 11.46 -12.64
CA ALA A 120 -5.15 11.21 -11.33
C ALA A 120 -3.62 11.05 -11.44
N SER A 121 -2.88 11.47 -10.40
CA SER A 121 -1.46 11.18 -10.27
C SER A 121 -1.28 9.90 -9.45
N VAL A 122 -0.99 8.78 -10.12
CA VAL A 122 -0.80 7.47 -9.45
C VAL A 122 0.61 7.36 -8.89
N VAL A 123 0.72 6.84 -7.67
CA VAL A 123 1.97 6.56 -6.95
C VAL A 123 1.91 5.14 -6.40
N LYS A 124 2.89 4.30 -6.74
CA LYS A 124 3.04 2.97 -6.17
C LYS A 124 3.67 3.05 -4.78
N ALA A 125 3.03 2.49 -3.76
CA ALA A 125 3.60 2.34 -2.43
C ALA A 125 2.88 1.24 -1.63
N PHE A 126 3.47 0.80 -0.51
CA PHE A 126 2.95 -0.24 0.41
C PHE A 126 2.79 -1.65 -0.18
N ASN A 127 2.95 -1.83 -1.49
CA ASN A 127 2.67 -3.09 -2.15
C ASN A 127 3.68 -4.19 -1.80
N ASN A 128 4.88 -3.83 -1.35
CA ASN A 128 6.00 -4.73 -1.11
C ASN A 128 6.07 -5.29 0.31
N ILE A 129 5.18 -4.89 1.22
CA ILE A 129 5.16 -5.29 2.62
C ILE A 129 3.78 -5.86 2.96
N ASP A 130 3.73 -6.91 3.78
CA ASP A 130 2.44 -7.43 4.25
C ASP A 130 1.87 -6.58 5.38
N PHE A 131 0.57 -6.75 5.63
CA PHE A 131 -0.17 -5.92 6.57
C PHE A 131 0.25 -6.08 8.03
N VAL A 132 0.78 -7.24 8.43
CA VAL A 132 1.22 -7.45 9.81
C VAL A 132 2.47 -6.64 10.05
N HIS A 133 3.48 -6.83 9.19
CA HIS A 133 4.74 -6.12 9.33
C HIS A 133 4.61 -4.63 9.01
N LEU A 134 3.67 -4.22 8.15
CA LEU A 134 3.30 -2.81 7.97
C LEU A 134 2.75 -2.19 9.27
N GLY A 135 2.01 -2.95 10.07
CA GLY A 135 1.50 -2.48 11.35
C GLY A 135 2.58 -2.42 12.45
N THR A 136 3.53 -3.37 12.44
CA THR A 136 4.48 -3.55 13.55
C THR A 136 5.83 -2.83 13.35
N LEU A 137 6.25 -2.57 12.11
CA LEU A 137 7.56 -1.97 11.80
C LEU A 137 7.54 -0.43 11.73
N ALA A 138 6.39 0.22 11.95
CA ALA A 138 6.33 1.68 11.98
C ALA A 138 7.22 2.24 13.11
N ARG A 139 8.07 3.21 12.78
CA ARG A 139 8.96 3.88 13.74
C ARG A 139 8.94 5.39 13.55
N PRO A 140 9.05 6.19 14.63
CA PRO A 140 9.09 7.65 14.52
C PRO A 140 10.28 8.11 13.67
N PHE A 141 10.18 9.32 13.14
CA PHE A 141 11.26 9.95 12.39
C PHE A 141 12.60 9.90 13.14
N GLY A 142 13.66 9.52 12.43
CA GLY A 142 15.03 9.44 12.97
C GLY A 142 15.34 8.20 13.81
N ALA A 143 14.40 7.27 13.99
CA ALA A 143 14.68 5.99 14.63
C ALA A 143 15.71 5.19 13.81
N PRO A 144 16.74 4.57 14.44
CA PRO A 144 17.79 3.85 13.72
C PRO A 144 17.31 2.52 13.10
N ASP A 145 16.17 1.99 13.58
CA ASP A 145 15.54 0.76 13.12
C ASP A 145 14.33 1.03 12.21
N ARG A 146 14.31 2.16 11.49
CA ARG A 146 13.21 2.52 10.61
C ARG A 146 13.26 1.75 9.30
N SER A 147 12.15 1.13 8.94
CA SER A 147 11.98 0.50 7.64
C SER A 147 11.72 1.54 6.55
N ALA A 148 12.20 1.26 5.35
CA ALA A 148 11.88 2.03 4.14
C ALA A 148 10.95 1.26 3.22
N LEU A 149 10.16 1.96 2.41
CA LEU A 149 9.32 1.36 1.36
C LEU A 149 9.68 1.95 -0.03
N PRO A 150 9.71 1.14 -1.09
CA PRO A 150 9.86 1.64 -2.46
C PRO A 150 8.65 2.47 -2.88
N VAL A 151 8.91 3.54 -3.64
CA VAL A 151 7.91 4.44 -4.21
C VAL A 151 8.19 4.67 -5.69
N ALA A 152 7.21 4.43 -6.55
CA ALA A 152 7.30 4.73 -7.98
C ALA A 152 6.21 5.71 -8.40
N ALA A 153 6.53 6.72 -9.21
CA ALA A 153 5.57 7.71 -9.68
C ALA A 153 6.10 8.49 -10.89
N ASP A 154 5.20 8.84 -11.81
CA ASP A 154 5.53 9.72 -12.95
C ASP A 154 5.43 11.20 -12.58
N ASP A 155 4.57 11.57 -11.63
CA ASP A 155 4.42 12.93 -11.11
C ASP A 155 5.29 13.13 -9.85
N PRO A 156 6.35 13.96 -9.92
CA PRO A 156 7.24 14.18 -8.78
C PRO A 156 6.52 14.85 -7.60
N ARG A 157 5.51 15.69 -7.84
CA ARG A 157 4.75 16.32 -6.74
C ARG A 157 3.89 15.30 -6.01
N ALA A 158 3.30 14.36 -6.73
CA ALA A 158 2.56 13.26 -6.12
C ALA A 158 3.50 12.37 -5.29
N ARG A 159 4.67 12.02 -5.83
CA ARG A 159 5.71 11.28 -5.10
C ARG A 159 6.11 11.96 -3.80
N ASP A 160 6.38 13.25 -3.82
CA ASP A 160 6.83 14.00 -2.65
C ASP A 160 5.76 14.02 -1.55
N ARG A 161 4.48 14.15 -1.93
CA ARG A 161 3.35 14.09 -1.00
C ARG A 161 3.18 12.70 -0.36
N VAL A 162 3.40 11.63 -1.14
CA VAL A 162 3.35 10.26 -0.63
C VAL A 162 4.58 9.96 0.24
N THR A 163 5.74 10.50 -0.09
CA THR A 163 6.96 10.41 0.74
C THR A 163 6.73 11.06 2.10
N ALA A 164 6.13 12.26 2.13
CA ALA A 164 5.76 12.92 3.39
C ALA A 164 4.69 12.14 4.19
N LEU A 165 3.76 11.47 3.50
CA LEU A 165 2.80 10.59 4.17
C LEU A 165 3.53 9.39 4.80
N LEU A 166 4.37 8.68 4.04
CA LEU A 166 5.15 7.55 4.57
C LEU A 166 5.96 7.96 5.79
N ASP A 167 6.57 9.15 5.75
CA ASP A 167 7.29 9.70 6.89
C ASP A 167 6.39 9.84 8.12
N ALA A 168 5.22 10.47 7.98
CA ALA A 168 4.26 10.60 9.06
C ALA A 168 3.75 9.24 9.59
N LEU A 169 3.64 8.23 8.72
CA LEU A 169 3.22 6.86 9.08
C LEU A 169 4.34 6.00 9.65
N GLY A 170 5.56 6.54 9.74
CA GLY A 170 6.69 5.89 10.39
C GLY A 170 7.61 5.07 9.47
N TYR A 171 7.66 5.42 8.18
CA TYR A 171 8.48 4.77 7.17
C TYR A 171 9.34 5.75 6.38
N ASP A 172 10.55 5.33 6.03
CA ASP A 172 11.32 6.02 5.00
C ASP A 172 10.79 5.67 3.59
N ALA A 173 11.06 6.51 2.60
CA ALA A 173 10.73 6.24 1.21
C ALA A 173 12.00 6.05 0.37
N VAL A 174 11.97 5.08 -0.53
CA VAL A 174 12.99 4.90 -1.58
C VAL A 174 12.32 5.15 -2.92
N ASP A 175 12.65 6.28 -3.56
CA ASP A 175 12.24 6.53 -4.94
C ASP A 175 12.90 5.50 -5.87
N ILE A 176 12.08 4.73 -6.58
CA ILE A 176 12.52 3.73 -7.57
C ILE A 176 12.24 4.17 -9.01
N GLY A 177 11.79 5.41 -9.22
CA GLY A 177 11.60 6.02 -10.54
C GLY A 177 10.14 6.06 -11.01
N PRO A 178 9.90 6.08 -12.34
CA PRO A 178 8.55 6.17 -12.91
C PRO A 178 7.71 4.92 -12.64
N LEU A 179 6.40 4.97 -12.93
CA LEU A 179 5.51 3.82 -12.75
C LEU A 179 5.96 2.59 -13.55
N ALA A 180 6.64 2.80 -14.67
CA ALA A 180 7.26 1.73 -15.46
C ALA A 180 8.33 0.92 -14.69
N GLU A 181 8.92 1.46 -13.61
CA GLU A 181 9.86 0.73 -12.74
C GLU A 181 9.18 0.07 -11.54
N SER A 182 7.87 0.25 -11.36
CA SER A 182 7.11 -0.29 -10.22
C SER A 182 7.18 -1.81 -10.09
N TRP A 183 7.41 -2.53 -11.20
CA TRP A 183 7.57 -3.98 -11.22
C TRP A 183 8.68 -4.47 -10.30
N ARG A 184 9.72 -3.66 -10.02
CA ARG A 184 10.84 -4.03 -9.14
C ARG A 184 10.45 -4.28 -7.69
N SER A 185 9.22 -3.93 -7.32
CA SER A 185 8.67 -4.08 -5.98
C SER A 185 7.49 -5.06 -5.89
N GLN A 186 7.18 -5.76 -6.98
CA GLN A 186 6.01 -6.63 -7.09
C GLN A 186 6.32 -8.08 -6.66
N PRO A 187 5.31 -8.97 -6.57
CA PRO A 187 5.51 -10.38 -6.24
C PRO A 187 6.59 -11.04 -7.12
N GLY A 188 7.43 -11.86 -6.48
CA GLY A 188 8.55 -12.53 -7.14
C GLY A 188 9.86 -11.73 -7.18
N THR A 189 9.87 -10.48 -6.70
CA THR A 189 11.09 -9.66 -6.67
C THR A 189 11.78 -9.70 -5.30
N PRO A 190 13.08 -9.38 -5.21
CA PRO A 190 13.84 -9.50 -3.95
C PRO A 190 13.32 -8.65 -2.80
N VAL A 191 12.73 -7.48 -3.09
CA VAL A 191 12.22 -6.54 -2.06
C VAL A 191 10.81 -6.91 -1.57
N TYR A 192 10.17 -7.91 -2.18
CA TYR A 192 8.78 -8.25 -1.94
C TYR A 192 8.61 -9.16 -0.72
N VAL A 193 8.02 -8.60 0.35
CA VAL A 193 7.56 -9.22 1.60
C VAL A 193 8.67 -9.85 2.44
N GLN A 194 9.42 -10.79 1.89
CA GLN A 194 10.43 -11.59 2.59
C GLN A 194 11.43 -10.76 3.42
N PRO A 195 12.00 -9.65 2.94
CA PRO A 195 12.96 -8.87 3.72
C PRO A 195 12.37 -8.32 5.04
N TYR A 196 11.06 -8.07 5.08
CA TYR A 196 10.37 -7.51 6.24
C TYR A 196 9.90 -8.58 7.23
N MET A 197 9.99 -9.85 6.86
CA MET A 197 9.59 -10.97 7.71
C MET A 197 10.75 -11.35 8.64
N SER A 198 10.41 -11.73 9.88
CA SER A 198 11.37 -12.46 10.70
C SER A 198 11.57 -13.87 10.14
N PRO A 199 12.70 -14.54 10.37
CA PRO A 199 12.84 -15.96 10.10
C PRO A 199 11.86 -16.77 10.97
N ALA A 200 11.04 -17.61 10.34
CA ALA A 200 10.15 -18.51 11.07
C ALA A 200 10.98 -19.56 11.83
N PRO A 201 10.66 -19.87 13.10
CA PRO A 201 11.32 -20.96 13.82
C PRO A 201 11.13 -22.31 13.12
N ASP A 202 12.15 -23.16 13.23
CA ASP A 202 12.12 -24.52 12.71
C ASP A 202 11.06 -25.40 13.41
N GLY A 203 10.56 -26.42 12.71
CA GLY A 203 9.68 -27.44 13.28
C GLY A 203 8.21 -27.05 13.46
N MET A 204 7.79 -25.83 13.08
CA MET A 204 6.38 -25.41 13.17
C MET A 204 5.47 -26.13 12.17
N THR A 205 4.31 -26.56 12.66
CA THR A 205 3.14 -26.96 11.86
C THR A 205 2.57 -25.78 11.06
N GLN A 206 1.72 -26.06 10.07
CA GLN A 206 1.08 -25.00 9.26
C GLN A 206 0.21 -24.05 10.09
N GLN A 207 -0.50 -24.58 11.10
CA GLN A 207 -1.33 -23.78 12.00
C GLN A 207 -0.48 -22.84 12.87
N GLU A 208 0.62 -23.37 13.44
CA GLU A 208 1.56 -22.57 14.24
C GLU A 208 2.21 -21.48 13.40
N ARG A 209 2.56 -21.76 12.14
CA ARG A 209 3.08 -20.74 11.21
C ARG A 209 2.10 -19.60 10.97
N GLY A 210 0.80 -19.90 10.85
CA GLY A 210 -0.22 -18.87 10.70
C GLY A 210 -0.32 -17.96 11.93
N ALA A 211 -0.38 -18.53 13.13
CA ALA A 211 -0.43 -17.76 14.37
C ALA A 211 0.87 -16.97 14.61
N TRP A 212 2.03 -17.59 14.33
CA TRP A 212 3.32 -16.94 14.42
C TRP A 212 3.44 -15.76 13.44
N PHE A 213 3.00 -15.93 12.19
CA PHE A 213 3.00 -14.84 11.21
C PHE A 213 2.23 -13.62 11.72
N MET A 214 1.04 -13.83 12.29
CA MET A 214 0.20 -12.75 12.83
C MET A 214 0.79 -12.02 14.04
N SER A 215 1.81 -12.60 14.70
CA SER A 215 2.44 -12.06 15.90
C SER A 215 3.93 -11.77 15.74
N SER A 216 4.48 -12.04 14.55
CA SER A 216 5.90 -11.84 14.23
C SER A 216 6.27 -10.36 14.30
N PRO A 217 7.39 -9.99 14.94
CA PRO A 217 7.81 -8.60 15.08
C PRO A 217 8.28 -7.98 13.75
N GLY A 218 8.62 -8.82 12.76
CA GLY A 218 9.21 -8.38 11.50
C GLY A 218 10.69 -8.07 11.62
N THR A 219 11.28 -7.73 10.48
CA THR A 219 12.68 -7.32 10.35
C THR A 219 12.71 -5.92 9.77
N PRO A 220 13.30 -4.92 10.46
CA PRO A 220 13.50 -3.61 9.88
C PRO A 220 14.37 -3.66 8.62
N VAL A 221 13.93 -3.00 7.54
CA VAL A 221 14.66 -2.97 6.26
C VAL A 221 15.05 -1.53 5.94
N PRO A 222 16.31 -1.13 6.14
CA PRO A 222 16.73 0.26 5.93
C PRO A 222 16.72 0.63 4.45
N ALA A 223 16.63 1.94 4.16
CA ALA A 223 16.58 2.46 2.80
C ALA A 223 17.73 2.00 1.89
N ALA A 224 18.93 1.80 2.44
CA ALA A 224 20.08 1.29 1.69
C ALA A 224 19.84 -0.15 1.17
N GLU A 225 19.26 -1.01 2.00
CA GLU A 225 18.94 -2.38 1.65
C GLU A 225 17.78 -2.44 0.65
N VAL A 226 16.73 -1.63 0.84
CA VAL A 226 15.64 -1.50 -0.15
C VAL A 226 16.18 -1.10 -1.53
N ARG A 227 17.10 -0.13 -1.61
CA ARG A 227 17.76 0.25 -2.89
C ARG A 227 18.52 -0.91 -3.51
N GLN A 228 19.27 -1.67 -2.71
CA GLN A 228 20.03 -2.83 -3.19
C GLN A 228 19.08 -3.90 -3.75
N LEU A 229 18.01 -4.22 -3.03
CA LEU A 229 17.05 -5.26 -3.43
C LEU A 229 16.27 -4.86 -4.70
N VAL A 230 15.88 -3.60 -4.83
CA VAL A 230 15.24 -3.05 -6.03
C VAL A 230 16.18 -3.10 -7.24
N HIS A 231 17.46 -2.77 -7.05
CA HIS A 231 18.46 -2.83 -8.12
C HIS A 231 18.76 -4.27 -8.55
N ALA A 232 18.70 -5.22 -7.62
CA ALA A 232 18.89 -6.65 -7.88
C ALA A 232 17.68 -7.32 -8.54
N ALA A 233 16.53 -6.63 -8.64
CA ALA A 233 15.35 -7.18 -9.31
C ALA A 233 15.62 -7.42 -10.80
N VAL A 234 15.27 -8.61 -11.26
CA VAL A 234 15.30 -9.01 -12.67
C VAL A 234 13.88 -9.17 -13.18
N PRO A 235 13.58 -8.76 -14.43
CA PRO A 235 12.28 -9.03 -15.03
C PRO A 235 12.03 -10.54 -15.03
N VAL A 236 10.79 -10.93 -14.71
CA VAL A 236 10.30 -12.32 -14.72
C VAL A 236 9.85 -12.69 -16.13
#